data_AF-A0A7X3VE96-F1
#
_entry.id   AF-A0A7X3VE96-F1
#
_cell.length_a   1.000
_cell.length_b   1.000
_cell.length_c   1.000
_cell.angle_alpha   90.00
_cell.angle_beta   90.00
_cell.angle_gamma   90.00
#
_symmetry.space_group_name_H-M   'P 1'
#
loop_
_entity.id
_entity.type
_entity.pdbx_description
1 polymer ?
#
loop_
_entity_poly.entity_id
_entity_poly.type
_entity_poly.pdbx_seq_one_letter_code
_entity_poly.pdbx_strand_id
1 'polypeptide(L)'
;MTIARISVLTLTLLLMVVVACSSEDEAEPSQAEARAASAQPTTAPEPTNPPVAAAAPTQPPSPTAVPEPEEQDLEIVTLLPFDAIPAVLDPVFISADEADAKLTELLKDRSRRDADTALLAGGSDPDDALVLGVSIEGDSRAYYIPTLSRVEIVNDTVGGQPLAVTW
;
A
#
# COMPACT_ATOMS: atom_id res chain seq x y z
N MET A 1 -35.05 42.21 -29.08
CA MET A 1 -35.70 40.99 -28.56
C MET A 1 -35.16 39.68 -29.18
N THR A 2 -34.39 39.76 -30.27
CA THR A 2 -33.83 38.60 -31.00
C THR A 2 -32.53 38.06 -30.38
N ILE A 3 -31.69 38.93 -29.81
CA ILE A 3 -30.38 38.55 -29.24
C ILE A 3 -30.54 37.70 -27.96
N ALA A 4 -31.49 38.02 -27.09
CA ALA A 4 -31.78 37.24 -25.90
C ALA A 4 -32.30 35.82 -26.21
N ARG A 5 -33.04 35.66 -27.33
CA ARG A 5 -33.54 34.36 -27.77
C ARG A 5 -32.44 33.49 -28.37
N ILE A 6 -31.51 34.09 -29.12
CA ILE A 6 -30.34 33.38 -29.66
C ILE A 6 -29.45 32.91 -28.51
N SER A 7 -29.22 33.75 -27.49
CA SER A 7 -28.36 33.40 -26.36
C SER A 7 -28.91 32.26 -25.50
N VAL A 8 -30.23 32.20 -25.30
CA VAL A 8 -30.87 31.09 -24.58
C VAL A 8 -30.79 29.80 -25.41
N LEU A 9 -31.01 29.88 -26.73
CA LEU A 9 -30.98 28.71 -27.61
C LEU A 9 -29.56 28.12 -27.74
N THR A 10 -28.52 28.97 -27.76
CA THR A 10 -27.13 28.50 -27.77
C THR A 10 -26.74 27.85 -26.46
N LEU A 11 -27.22 28.36 -25.32
CA LEU A 11 -26.91 27.80 -24.01
C LEU A 11 -27.60 26.45 -23.80
N THR A 12 -28.86 26.30 -24.21
CA THR A 12 -29.54 24.99 -24.15
C THR A 12 -28.94 23.97 -25.11
N LEU A 13 -28.53 24.36 -26.32
CA LEU A 13 -27.84 23.46 -27.24
C LEU A 13 -26.49 23.01 -26.67
N LEU A 14 -25.70 23.92 -26.11
CA LEU A 14 -24.42 23.61 -25.48
C LEU A 14 -24.60 22.64 -24.30
N LEU A 15 -25.59 22.88 -23.44
CA LEU A 15 -25.90 22.01 -22.31
C LEU A 15 -26.27 20.59 -22.77
N MET A 16 -27.05 20.48 -23.85
CA MET A 16 -27.43 19.18 -24.41
C MET A 16 -26.22 18.41 -24.98
N VAL A 17 -25.28 19.11 -25.62
CA VAL A 17 -24.04 18.51 -26.14
C VAL A 17 -23.16 17.99 -25.00
N VAL A 18 -23.01 18.74 -23.91
CA VAL A 18 -22.23 18.31 -22.73
C VAL A 18 -22.82 17.06 -22.09
N VAL A 19 -24.14 16.96 -21.99
CA VAL A 19 -24.81 15.76 -21.45
C VAL A 19 -24.64 14.56 -22.38
N ALA A 20 -24.73 14.74 -23.70
CA ALA A 20 -24.57 13.66 -24.68
C ALA A 20 -23.12 13.14 -24.80
N CYS A 21 -22.12 13.94 -24.45
CA CYS A 21 -20.72 13.51 -24.40
C CYS A 21 -20.33 12.78 -23.11
N SER A 22 -21.20 12.76 -22.09
CA SER A 22 -20.90 12.14 -20.78
C SER A 22 -21.28 10.64 -20.71
N SER A 23 -21.54 10.00 -21.85
CA SER A 23 -21.85 8.57 -21.92
C SER A 23 -20.83 7.86 -22.81
N GLU A 24 -19.74 7.43 -22.19
CA GLU A 24 -18.78 6.43 -22.70
C GLU A 24 -19.01 5.17 -21.84
N ASP A 25 -19.57 4.10 -22.40
CA ASP A 25 -18.87 3.00 -23.11
C ASP A 25 -18.54 1.86 -22.11
N GLU A 26 -19.56 1.07 -21.82
CA GLU A 26 -19.42 -0.22 -21.12
C GLU A 26 -18.83 -1.23 -22.12
N ALA A 27 -17.49 -1.25 -22.22
CA ALA A 27 -16.78 -2.33 -22.88
C ALA A 27 -16.57 -3.49 -21.90
N GLU A 28 -17.45 -4.48 -21.93
CA GLU A 28 -17.25 -5.78 -21.27
C GLU A 28 -16.00 -6.51 -21.82
N PRO A 29 -15.07 -7.01 -20.98
CA PRO A 29 -14.15 -8.03 -21.39
C PRO A 29 -14.79 -9.42 -21.19
N SER A 30 -15.13 -10.01 -22.34
CA SER A 30 -15.27 -11.43 -22.67
C SER A 30 -14.78 -12.43 -21.60
N GLN A 31 -15.72 -13.26 -21.14
CA GLN A 31 -15.46 -14.51 -20.44
C GLN A 31 -14.49 -15.41 -21.21
N ALA A 32 -13.40 -15.80 -20.57
CA ALA A 32 -12.53 -16.88 -21.03
C ALA A 32 -12.02 -17.67 -19.81
N GLU A 33 -12.91 -18.36 -19.11
CA GLU A 33 -12.50 -19.35 -18.10
C GLU A 33 -13.36 -20.62 -18.23
N ALA A 34 -12.94 -21.47 -19.16
CA ALA A 34 -13.31 -22.87 -19.19
C ALA A 34 -12.10 -23.69 -19.60
N ARG A 35 -11.18 -23.93 -18.66
CA ARG A 35 -10.54 -25.26 -18.58
C ARG A 35 -9.96 -25.54 -17.20
N ALA A 36 -10.71 -26.34 -16.46
CA ALA A 36 -10.15 -27.22 -15.45
C ALA A 36 -9.03 -28.06 -16.08
N ALA A 37 -7.83 -27.98 -15.51
CA ALA A 37 -6.81 -29.00 -15.64
C ALA A 37 -6.15 -29.18 -14.28
N SER A 38 -6.60 -30.25 -13.62
CA SER A 38 -5.93 -30.90 -12.51
C SER A 38 -4.43 -31.04 -12.79
N ALA A 39 -3.60 -30.48 -11.91
CA ALA A 39 -2.18 -30.81 -11.85
C ALA A 39 -1.86 -31.21 -10.39
N GLN A 40 -1.40 -32.45 -10.26
CA GLN A 40 -1.00 -33.12 -9.02
C GLN A 40 0.16 -32.38 -8.32
N PRO A 41 0.38 -32.64 -7.01
CA PRO A 41 1.56 -32.14 -6.31
C PRO A 41 2.82 -32.84 -6.87
N THR A 42 3.61 -32.11 -7.63
CA THR A 42 4.95 -32.54 -8.04
C THR A 42 5.92 -32.28 -6.89
N THR A 43 6.43 -33.36 -6.31
CA THR A 43 7.64 -33.40 -5.50
C THR A 43 8.78 -32.69 -6.24
N ALA A 44 9.22 -31.53 -5.73
CA ALA A 44 10.43 -30.86 -6.18
C ALA A 44 11.67 -31.65 -5.69
N PRO A 45 12.66 -31.94 -6.55
CA PRO A 45 13.89 -32.58 -6.11
C PRO A 45 14.74 -31.62 -5.28
N GLU A 46 15.30 -32.16 -4.21
CA GLU A 46 16.30 -31.54 -3.34
C GLU A 46 17.46 -30.94 -4.17
N PRO A 47 17.78 -29.64 -4.02
CA PRO A 47 18.88 -29.04 -4.77
C PRO A 47 20.21 -29.56 -4.23
N THR A 48 20.79 -30.54 -4.94
CA THR A 48 22.17 -30.97 -4.72
C THR A 48 23.11 -29.91 -5.31
N ASN A 49 23.51 -28.94 -4.48
CA ASN A 49 24.58 -28.02 -4.86
C ASN A 49 25.94 -28.77 -4.83
N PRO A 50 26.74 -28.74 -5.91
CA PRO A 50 28.10 -29.24 -5.88
C PRO A 50 28.98 -28.36 -4.97
N PRO A 51 30.05 -28.90 -4.35
CA PRO A 51 30.96 -28.10 -3.55
C PRO A 51 31.72 -27.15 -4.46
N VAL A 52 31.38 -25.86 -4.40
CA VAL A 52 32.13 -24.80 -5.06
C VAL A 52 33.50 -24.72 -4.38
N ALA A 53 34.54 -25.13 -5.12
CA ALA A 53 35.93 -24.95 -4.74
C ALA A 53 36.22 -23.47 -4.52
N ALA A 54 36.83 -23.15 -3.37
CA ALA A 54 37.16 -21.80 -2.94
C ALA A 54 38.04 -21.06 -3.95
N ALA A 55 37.45 -20.13 -4.69
CA ALA A 55 38.16 -19.00 -5.25
C ALA A 55 38.33 -17.97 -4.12
N ALA A 56 39.57 -17.58 -3.82
CA ALA A 56 39.87 -16.58 -2.82
C ALA A 56 39.11 -15.28 -3.14
N PRO A 57 38.29 -14.73 -2.22
CA PRO A 57 37.59 -13.48 -2.48
C PRO A 57 38.61 -12.35 -2.53
N THR A 58 38.73 -11.69 -3.68
CA THR A 58 39.30 -10.34 -3.77
C THR A 58 38.44 -9.42 -2.91
N GLN A 59 38.97 -9.03 -1.76
CA GLN A 59 38.33 -8.11 -0.83
C GLN A 59 38.11 -6.75 -1.53
N PRO A 60 36.87 -6.23 -1.63
CA PRO A 60 36.64 -4.88 -2.14
C PRO A 60 37.34 -3.86 -1.24
N PRO A 61 37.72 -2.67 -1.77
CA PRO A 61 38.43 -1.67 -0.98
C PRO A 61 37.60 -1.27 0.24
N SER A 62 38.24 -1.27 1.42
CA SER A 62 37.62 -0.88 2.68
C SER A 62 36.97 0.50 2.55
N PRO A 63 35.67 0.64 2.88
CA PRO A 63 35.04 1.96 2.92
C PRO A 63 35.72 2.81 4.01
N THR A 64 36.03 4.05 3.65
CA THR A 64 36.48 5.10 4.57
C THR A 64 35.65 5.09 5.85
N ALA A 65 36.32 5.02 7.00
CA ALA A 65 35.73 4.85 8.32
C ALA A 65 34.55 5.82 8.55
N VAL A 66 33.35 5.28 8.49
CA VAL A 66 32.16 5.86 9.11
C VAL A 66 32.42 5.80 10.62
N PRO A 67 32.19 6.88 11.39
CA PRO A 67 32.26 6.79 12.85
C PRO A 67 31.30 5.68 13.30
N GLU A 68 31.84 4.65 13.95
CA GLU A 68 31.05 3.49 14.33
C GLU A 68 29.94 3.94 15.28
N PRO A 69 28.66 3.73 14.93
CA PRO A 69 27.60 3.94 15.91
C PRO A 69 27.89 2.99 17.08
N GLU A 70 27.77 3.48 18.30
CA GLU A 70 27.85 2.61 19.47
C GLU A 70 26.85 1.47 19.26
N GLU A 71 27.37 0.25 19.10
CA GLU A 71 26.55 -0.94 18.87
C GLU A 71 25.69 -1.16 20.11
N GLN A 72 24.45 -0.70 20.04
CA GLN A 72 23.47 -1.03 21.07
C GLN A 72 23.10 -2.50 20.85
N ASP A 73 23.57 -3.36 21.75
CA ASP A 73 23.12 -4.75 21.85
C ASP A 73 21.64 -4.77 22.25
N LEU A 74 20.75 -4.66 21.25
CA LEU A 74 19.32 -4.77 21.44
C LEU A 74 18.95 -6.26 21.53
N GLU A 75 18.35 -6.66 22.65
CA GLU A 75 17.83 -8.02 22.83
C GLU A 75 16.51 -8.18 22.05
N ILE A 76 16.48 -9.11 21.08
CA ILE A 76 15.26 -9.44 20.35
C ILE A 76 14.35 -10.27 21.25
N VAL A 77 13.33 -9.63 21.83
CA VAL A 77 12.31 -10.29 22.65
C VAL A 77 11.14 -10.73 21.77
N THR A 78 11.00 -12.05 21.57
CA THR A 78 9.86 -12.61 20.81
C THR A 78 8.61 -12.68 21.70
N LEU A 79 7.72 -11.70 21.60
CA LEU A 79 6.48 -11.63 22.40
C LEU A 79 5.42 -12.66 21.99
N LEU A 80 5.45 -13.04 20.71
CA LEU A 80 4.46 -13.90 20.09
C LEU A 80 5.09 -15.24 19.71
N PRO A 81 4.47 -16.38 20.05
CA PRO A 81 4.92 -17.66 19.54
C PRO A 81 4.82 -17.71 18.01
N PHE A 82 5.57 -18.62 17.40
CA PHE A 82 5.48 -18.87 15.96
C PHE A 82 4.01 -19.11 15.57
N ASP A 83 3.55 -18.46 14.51
CA ASP A 83 2.17 -18.56 13.98
C ASP A 83 1.07 -17.96 14.89
N ALA A 84 1.41 -17.13 15.88
CA ALA A 84 0.41 -16.47 16.74
C ALA A 84 -0.33 -15.29 16.06
N ILE A 85 0.05 -14.92 14.84
CA ILE A 85 -0.61 -13.88 14.05
C ILE A 85 -1.60 -14.58 13.11
N PRO A 86 -2.92 -14.46 13.35
CA PRO A 86 -3.90 -15.13 12.51
C PRO A 86 -3.93 -14.54 11.11
N ALA A 87 -4.09 -15.40 10.10
CA ALA A 87 -4.28 -14.97 8.72
C ALA A 87 -5.62 -14.25 8.54
N VAL A 88 -5.61 -13.14 7.80
CA VAL A 88 -6.84 -12.49 7.32
C VAL A 88 -7.29 -13.24 6.07
N LEU A 89 -8.32 -14.09 6.22
CA LEU A 89 -8.80 -14.95 5.13
C LEU A 89 -9.73 -14.24 4.14
N ASP A 90 -10.32 -13.11 4.55
CA ASP A 90 -11.31 -12.38 3.77
C ASP A 90 -11.14 -10.86 3.97
N PRO A 91 -10.18 -10.23 3.26
CA PRO A 91 -9.97 -8.80 3.34
C PRO A 91 -11.06 -8.06 2.53
N VAL A 92 -11.62 -7.02 3.13
CA VAL A 92 -12.52 -6.10 2.43
C VAL A 92 -11.75 -4.84 2.06
N PHE A 93 -11.73 -4.52 0.77
CA PHE A 93 -11.13 -3.29 0.25
C PHE A 93 -12.23 -2.24 0.03
N ILE A 94 -11.95 -1.00 0.44
CA ILE A 94 -12.80 0.16 0.23
C ILE A 94 -12.06 1.18 -0.65
N SER A 95 -12.78 2.10 -1.27
CA SER A 95 -12.14 3.17 -2.06
C SER A 95 -11.38 4.14 -1.16
N ALA A 96 -10.47 4.92 -1.75
CA ALA A 96 -9.75 5.96 -1.02
C ALA A 96 -10.71 7.00 -0.39
N ASP A 97 -11.67 7.51 -1.17
CA ASP A 97 -12.67 8.46 -0.68
C ASP A 97 -13.49 7.90 0.49
N GLU A 98 -13.83 6.61 0.45
CA GLU A 98 -14.55 5.94 1.53
C GLU A 98 -13.68 5.73 2.76
N ALA A 99 -12.40 5.40 2.57
CA ALA A 99 -11.43 5.31 3.66
C ALA A 99 -11.24 6.66 4.37
N ASP A 100 -11.12 7.75 3.62
CA ASP A 100 -10.97 9.11 4.14
C ASP A 100 -12.22 9.54 4.92
N ALA A 101 -13.41 9.21 4.42
CA ALA A 101 -14.66 9.45 5.13
C ALA A 101 -14.73 8.69 6.46
N LYS A 102 -14.37 7.40 6.47
CA LYS A 102 -14.33 6.57 7.69
C LYS A 102 -13.29 7.05 8.68
N LEU A 103 -12.12 7.46 8.21
CA LEU A 103 -11.06 8.02 9.05
C LEU A 103 -11.54 9.31 9.70
N THR A 104 -12.16 10.20 8.93
CA THR A 104 -12.75 11.44 9.42
C THR A 104 -13.82 11.17 10.49
N GLU A 105 -14.67 10.17 10.28
CA GLU A 105 -15.69 9.76 11.25
C GLU A 105 -15.06 9.20 12.54
N LEU A 106 -14.07 8.31 12.43
CA LEU A 106 -13.35 7.73 13.56
C LEU A 106 -12.59 8.80 14.37
N LEU A 107 -12.03 9.81 13.71
CA LEU A 107 -11.32 10.90 14.37
C LEU A 107 -12.28 11.88 15.04
N LYS A 108 -13.50 12.09 14.52
CA LYS A 108 -14.54 12.87 15.21
C LYS A 108 -14.99 12.24 16.53
N ASP A 109 -15.11 10.92 16.59
CA ASP A 109 -15.42 10.22 17.83
C ASP A 109 -14.25 10.27 18.83
N ARG A 110 -13.02 10.15 18.33
CA ARG A 110 -11.81 10.26 19.16
C ARG A 110 -11.55 11.66 19.68
N SER A 111 -11.83 12.70 18.89
CA SER A 111 -11.70 14.10 19.30
C SER A 111 -12.56 14.44 20.54
N ARG A 112 -13.66 13.70 20.77
CA ARG A 112 -14.45 13.78 22.02
C ARG A 112 -13.80 13.10 23.21
N ARG A 113 -12.92 12.12 23.01
CA ARG A 113 -12.21 11.37 24.05
C ARG A 113 -10.79 11.89 24.30
N ASP A 114 -10.18 12.55 23.31
CA ASP A 114 -8.76 12.90 23.29
C ASP A 114 -8.48 14.40 23.46
N ALA A 115 -9.51 15.23 23.72
CA ALA A 115 -9.28 16.61 24.15
C ALA A 115 -8.36 16.69 25.39
N ASP A 116 -8.31 15.63 26.18
CA ASP A 116 -7.43 15.48 27.34
C ASP A 116 -6.06 14.81 27.00
N THR A 117 -5.95 14.13 25.86
CA THR A 117 -4.76 13.33 25.45
C THR A 117 -3.88 14.04 24.42
N ALA A 118 -4.43 14.99 23.65
CA ALA A 118 -3.76 15.73 22.57
C ALA A 118 -2.55 16.58 23.04
N LEU A 119 -2.34 16.75 24.35
CA LEU A 119 -1.19 17.45 24.89
C LEU A 119 0.10 16.61 24.88
N LEU A 120 0.04 15.28 24.70
CA LEU A 120 1.18 14.37 24.91
C LEU A 120 1.77 13.74 23.64
N ALA A 121 1.11 13.83 22.48
CA ALA A 121 1.62 13.26 21.23
C ALA A 121 1.55 14.34 20.13
N GLY A 122 2.67 15.02 19.89
CA GLY A 122 2.77 16.08 18.89
C GLY A 122 2.42 15.57 17.48
N GLY A 123 1.46 16.24 16.84
CA GLY A 123 1.05 16.01 15.44
C GLY A 123 -0.39 15.51 15.34
N SER A 124 -1.37 16.42 15.44
CA SER A 124 -2.80 16.08 15.51
C SER A 124 -3.62 16.54 14.30
N ASP A 125 -2.99 16.86 13.16
CA ASP A 125 -3.72 17.13 11.92
C ASP A 125 -3.65 15.89 11.01
N PRO A 126 -4.76 15.21 10.69
CA PRO A 126 -4.75 14.04 9.81
C PRO A 126 -4.28 14.36 8.39
N ASP A 127 -4.39 15.63 7.99
CA ASP A 127 -4.00 16.12 6.66
C ASP A 127 -2.46 16.16 6.48
N ASP A 128 -1.70 16.11 7.58
CA ASP A 128 -0.23 16.11 7.58
C ASP A 128 0.37 14.71 7.81
N ALA A 129 -0.46 13.67 7.85
CA ALA A 129 0.00 12.35 8.23
C ALA A 129 0.88 11.71 7.13
N LEU A 130 2.08 11.31 7.52
CA LEU A 130 3.11 10.83 6.59
C LEU A 130 2.75 9.45 6.00
N VAL A 131 3.00 9.30 4.69
CA VAL A 131 2.78 8.07 3.93
C VAL A 131 4.05 7.70 3.17
N LEU A 132 4.45 6.44 3.22
CA LEU A 132 5.53 5.89 2.41
C LEU A 132 4.94 5.22 1.16
N GLY A 133 5.20 5.79 -0.01
CA GLY A 133 4.83 5.18 -1.30
C GLY A 133 5.94 4.28 -1.84
N VAL A 134 5.58 3.11 -2.34
CA VAL A 134 6.50 2.17 -3.01
C VAL A 134 5.89 1.78 -4.35
N SER A 135 6.67 1.92 -5.43
CA SER A 135 6.30 1.46 -6.77
C SER A 135 7.39 0.56 -7.36
N ILE A 136 7.05 -0.69 -7.68
CA ILE A 136 7.96 -1.70 -8.24
C ILE A 136 7.24 -2.38 -9.41
N GLU A 137 7.88 -2.41 -10.58
CA GLU A 137 7.34 -3.02 -11.81
C GLU A 137 5.91 -2.56 -12.19
N GLY A 138 5.53 -1.34 -11.79
CA GLY A 138 4.21 -0.77 -12.04
C GLY A 138 3.15 -1.10 -10.97
N ASP A 139 3.45 -2.00 -10.03
CA ASP A 139 2.64 -2.21 -8.83
C ASP A 139 3.00 -1.15 -7.79
N SER A 140 1.99 -0.47 -7.24
CA SER A 140 2.17 0.68 -6.35
C SER A 140 1.38 0.50 -5.07
N ARG A 141 2.05 0.70 -3.93
CA ARG A 141 1.47 0.60 -2.59
C ARG A 141 1.84 1.78 -1.72
N ALA A 142 0.96 2.09 -0.77
CA ALA A 142 1.14 3.18 0.18
C ALA A 142 1.04 2.64 1.61
N TYR A 143 2.02 2.96 2.44
CA TYR A 143 2.10 2.53 3.83
C TYR A 143 1.99 3.73 4.77
N TYR A 144 0.97 3.72 5.62
CA TYR A 144 0.67 4.80 6.55
C TYR A 144 1.60 4.74 7.76
N ILE A 145 2.38 5.80 7.99
CA ILE A 145 3.41 5.81 9.04
C ILE A 145 2.82 5.54 10.44
N PRO A 146 1.71 6.14 10.88
CA PRO A 146 1.13 5.85 12.21
C PRO A 146 0.60 4.43 12.38
N THR A 147 0.37 3.69 11.29
CA THR A 147 0.10 2.24 11.33
C THR A 147 1.40 1.47 11.43
N LEU A 148 2.40 1.81 10.61
CA LEU A 148 3.73 1.21 10.69
C LEU A 148 4.36 1.39 12.07
N SER A 149 4.20 2.55 12.73
CA SER A 149 4.67 2.75 14.11
C SER A 149 3.99 1.84 15.15
N ARG A 150 2.84 1.24 14.82
CA ARG A 150 2.11 0.30 15.71
C ARG A 150 2.45 -1.16 15.45
N VAL A 151 2.74 -1.53 14.20
CA VAL A 151 3.08 -2.91 13.82
C VAL A 151 4.58 -3.14 13.60
N GLU A 152 5.34 -2.05 13.52
CA GLU A 152 6.81 -1.92 13.37
C GLU A 152 7.36 -2.45 12.04
N ILE A 153 6.97 -3.66 11.65
CA ILE A 153 7.34 -4.29 10.37
C ILE A 153 6.11 -4.79 9.62
N VAL A 154 6.10 -4.57 8.30
CA VAL A 154 5.14 -5.18 7.37
C VAL A 154 5.91 -5.96 6.30
N ASN A 155 5.65 -7.26 6.22
CA ASN A 155 6.12 -8.10 5.11
C ASN A 155 5.06 -8.09 4.00
N ASP A 156 5.42 -7.60 2.82
CA ASP A 156 4.56 -7.50 1.64
C ASP A 156 5.27 -8.07 0.41
N THR A 157 4.57 -8.15 -0.71
CA THR A 157 5.13 -8.45 -2.04
C THR A 157 4.58 -7.42 -3.02
N VAL A 158 5.47 -6.62 -3.61
CA VAL A 158 5.11 -5.56 -4.56
C VAL A 158 5.85 -5.82 -5.86
N GLY A 159 5.12 -5.91 -6.98
CA GLY A 159 5.71 -6.25 -8.27
C GLY A 159 6.39 -7.63 -8.26
N GLY A 160 5.83 -8.60 -7.53
CA GLY A 160 6.40 -9.95 -7.40
C GLY A 160 7.66 -10.05 -6.53
N GLN A 161 8.17 -8.94 -6.00
CA GLN A 161 9.35 -8.91 -5.14
C GLN A 161 8.97 -8.87 -3.66
N PRO A 162 9.50 -9.77 -2.81
CA PRO A 162 9.27 -9.70 -1.36
C PRO A 162 9.90 -8.42 -0.79
N LEU A 163 9.14 -7.73 0.05
CA LEU A 163 9.51 -6.45 0.64
C LEU A 163 9.18 -6.45 2.14
N ALA A 164 10.12 -6.01 2.97
CA ALA A 164 9.86 -5.68 4.37
C ALA A 164 9.90 -4.15 4.54
N VAL A 165 8.84 -3.58 5.09
CA VAL A 165 8.70 -2.14 5.32
C VAL A 165 8.80 -1.85 6.82
N THR A 166 9.66 -0.90 7.18
CA THR A 166 9.94 -0.43 8.56
C THR A 166 10.00 1.10 8.59
N TRP A 167 9.73 1.69 9.75
CA TRP A 167 9.71 3.14 9.99
C TRP A 167 10.46 3.53 11.27
#